data_AF-A0A956CNV4-F1
#
_entry.id   AF-A0A956CNV4-F1
#
_cell.length_a   1.000
_cell.length_b   1.000
_cell.length_c   1.000
_cell.angle_alpha   90.00
_cell.angle_beta   90.00
_cell.angle_gamma   90.00
#
_symmetry.space_group_name_H-M   'P 1'
#
loop_
_entity.id
_entity.type
_entity.pdbx_description
1 polymer ?
#
loop_
_entity_poly.entity_id
_entity_poly.type
_entity_poly.pdbx_seq_one_letter_code
_entity_poly.pdbx_strand_id
1 'polypeptide(L)'
;MTQLVLGGFVLIALGVGGLLVLRSIADRAPALAAEIAADQLARHAQEPVTHTTDVKEAERLAAEEAHKPSERGGSEPEEDEDRDEPQAALVEAPEDNTAEDSNSDNSLGESDSVKDILAEKARVREARRRVSITLYATSWCKYCAAARSYMKARDIFFDERDVEANEDYAEERDALNPSGGVPVVKIDDQVMKGWDPTLFEETLDKAAGARLAQL
;
A
#
# COMPACT_ATOMS: atom_id res chain seq x y z
N MET A 1 -24.81 -64.54 -31.48
CA MET A 1 -24.55 -63.81 -30.22
C MET A 1 -24.33 -62.35 -30.63
N THR A 2 -25.35 -61.57 -31.05
CA THR A 2 -26.57 -61.17 -30.33
C THR A 2 -26.16 -60.62 -28.96
N GLN A 3 -26.33 -59.33 -28.61
CA GLN A 3 -27.47 -58.47 -28.90
C GLN A 3 -27.08 -56.99 -28.60
N LEU A 4 -27.24 -56.14 -29.61
CA LEU A 4 -27.46 -54.71 -29.50
C LEU A 4 -28.95 -54.54 -29.19
N VAL A 5 -29.30 -54.05 -27.99
CA VAL A 5 -30.71 -53.84 -27.63
C VAL A 5 -31.09 -52.40 -27.94
N LEU A 6 -31.73 -52.24 -29.09
CA LEU A 6 -32.71 -51.19 -29.37
C LEU A 6 -33.90 -51.34 -28.42
N GLY A 7 -34.37 -50.23 -27.86
CA GLY A 7 -35.67 -50.15 -27.19
C GLY A 7 -35.83 -48.81 -26.48
N GLY A 8 -36.79 -47.94 -26.80
CA GLY A 8 -37.86 -48.06 -27.76
C GLY A 8 -38.39 -46.67 -28.13
N PHE A 9 -38.47 -46.42 -29.42
CA PHE A 9 -39.34 -45.39 -29.97
C PHE A 9 -40.75 -45.98 -30.01
N VAL A 10 -41.66 -45.45 -29.19
CA VAL A 10 -43.09 -45.51 -29.49
C VAL A 10 -43.45 -44.17 -30.12
N LEU A 11 -43.54 -44.17 -31.44
CA LEU A 11 -44.25 -43.14 -32.20
C LEU A 11 -45.74 -43.33 -31.94
N ILE A 12 -46.32 -42.52 -31.08
CA ILE A 12 -47.75 -42.21 -31.16
C ILE A 12 -47.87 -40.95 -31.99
N ALA A 13 -48.14 -41.14 -33.28
CA ALA A 13 -48.74 -40.11 -34.11
C ALA A 13 -50.21 -39.91 -33.71
N LEU A 14 -50.74 -38.75 -34.07
CA LEU A 14 -52.14 -38.30 -34.07
C LEU A 14 -52.53 -37.39 -32.89
N GLY A 15 -52.62 -36.10 -33.20
CA GLY A 15 -53.25 -35.13 -32.32
C GLY A 15 -53.16 -33.72 -32.90
N VAL A 16 -54.13 -33.37 -33.73
CA VAL A 16 -54.39 -32.03 -34.26
C VAL A 16 -54.32 -31.00 -33.13
N GLY A 17 -53.23 -30.21 -33.04
CA GLY A 17 -53.06 -29.28 -31.91
C GLY A 17 -51.87 -28.33 -31.98
N GLY A 18 -51.11 -28.33 -33.08
CA GLY A 18 -50.09 -27.32 -33.33
C GLY A 18 -50.71 -26.00 -33.80
N LEU A 19 -51.33 -25.22 -32.90
CA LEU A 19 -51.53 -23.79 -33.14
C LEU A 19 -51.84 -22.89 -31.93
N LEU A 20 -52.02 -23.38 -30.69
CA LEU A 20 -52.66 -22.55 -29.64
C LEU A 20 -51.92 -22.34 -28.32
N VAL A 21 -50.61 -22.60 -28.22
CA VAL A 21 -49.84 -22.25 -27.00
C VAL A 21 -48.45 -21.65 -27.32
N LEU A 22 -48.35 -20.81 -28.36
CA LEU A 22 -47.17 -19.97 -28.62
C LEU A 22 -47.53 -18.48 -28.64
N ARG A 23 -48.48 -18.06 -27.79
CA ARG A 23 -48.89 -16.66 -27.66
C ARG A 23 -49.07 -16.19 -26.22
N SER A 24 -48.34 -16.77 -25.26
CA SER A 24 -48.53 -16.45 -23.84
C SER A 24 -47.27 -16.08 -23.04
N ILE A 25 -46.07 -16.04 -23.62
CA ILE A 25 -44.85 -15.70 -22.83
C ILE A 25 -43.94 -14.66 -23.52
N ALA A 26 -44.28 -14.19 -24.72
CA ALA A 26 -43.48 -13.21 -25.47
C ALA A 26 -43.97 -11.74 -25.35
N ASP A 27 -44.86 -11.42 -24.40
CA ASP A 27 -45.48 -10.08 -24.25
C ASP A 27 -45.18 -9.39 -22.90
N ARG A 28 -44.06 -9.74 -22.25
CA ARG A 28 -43.59 -9.04 -21.05
C ARG A 28 -42.09 -8.75 -21.11
N ALA A 29 -41.69 -8.05 -22.17
CA ALA A 29 -40.56 -7.14 -22.09
C ALA A 29 -41.02 -5.82 -21.41
N PRO A 30 -40.09 -4.93 -21.07
CA PRO A 30 -39.74 -4.48 -19.73
C PRO A 30 -40.60 -3.30 -19.22
N ALA A 31 -41.12 -3.39 -17.99
CA ALA A 31 -41.83 -2.29 -17.31
C ALA A 31 -41.54 -2.23 -15.80
N LEU A 32 -40.29 -2.48 -15.40
CA LEU A 32 -39.80 -2.35 -14.02
C LEU A 32 -38.41 -1.68 -14.03
N ALA A 33 -38.33 -0.54 -14.70
CA ALA A 33 -37.19 0.36 -14.69
C ALA A 33 -37.70 1.79 -14.55
N ALA A 34 -38.30 2.11 -13.39
CA ALA A 34 -38.58 3.47 -12.93
C ALA A 34 -39.28 3.41 -11.56
N GLU A 35 -38.53 3.21 -10.46
CA GLU A 35 -38.94 3.64 -9.09
C GLU A 35 -37.85 3.35 -8.03
N ILE A 36 -36.60 3.78 -8.25
CA ILE A 36 -35.59 3.96 -7.17
C ILE A 36 -34.72 5.19 -7.49
N ALA A 37 -35.36 6.35 -7.72
CA ALA A 37 -34.66 7.62 -8.00
C ALA A 37 -35.35 8.83 -7.35
N ALA A 38 -35.92 8.66 -6.16
CA ALA A 38 -36.60 9.73 -5.43
C ALA A 38 -36.22 9.84 -3.94
N ASP A 39 -35.13 9.20 -3.49
CA ASP A 39 -34.64 9.32 -2.09
C ASP A 39 -33.22 9.93 -1.96
N GLN A 40 -32.57 10.26 -3.07
CA GLN A 40 -31.23 10.89 -3.06
C GLN A 40 -31.22 12.42 -3.10
N LEU A 41 -32.39 13.09 -3.15
CA LEU A 41 -32.46 14.56 -3.22
C LEU A 41 -32.70 15.26 -1.87
N ALA A 42 -32.88 14.53 -0.76
CA ALA A 42 -33.17 15.12 0.57
C ALA A 42 -32.00 15.07 1.57
N ARG A 43 -30.81 14.54 1.19
CA ARG A 43 -29.61 14.53 2.05
C ARG A 43 -28.53 15.54 1.65
N HIS A 44 -28.79 16.38 0.64
CA HIS A 44 -27.85 17.38 0.12
C HIS A 44 -28.15 18.82 0.54
N ALA A 45 -28.99 19.06 1.55
CA ALA A 45 -29.39 20.41 1.94
C ALA A 45 -29.42 20.63 3.46
N GLN A 46 -28.22 20.70 4.05
CA GLN A 46 -27.81 21.37 5.31
C GLN A 46 -26.46 20.70 5.69
N GLU A 47 -25.30 21.35 5.66
CA GLU A 47 -25.00 22.71 6.09
C GLU A 47 -23.93 23.38 5.19
N PRO A 48 -24.04 24.69 4.95
CA PRO A 48 -23.02 25.46 4.28
C PRO A 48 -22.05 26.14 5.26
N VAL A 49 -20.91 26.58 4.69
CA VAL A 49 -20.08 27.71 5.13
C VAL A 49 -18.86 27.37 6.01
N THR A 50 -17.70 27.16 5.35
CA THR A 50 -16.46 27.97 5.45
C THR A 50 -15.59 27.71 6.70
N HIS A 51 -14.27 27.88 6.75
CA HIS A 51 -13.36 28.75 6.03
C HIS A 51 -11.98 28.08 6.01
N THR A 52 -11.27 28.23 4.89
CA THR A 52 -9.82 28.26 4.90
C THR A 52 -9.37 29.45 5.76
N THR A 53 -8.66 29.20 6.85
CA THR A 53 -7.83 30.20 7.52
C THR A 53 -6.59 29.49 8.10
N ASP A 54 -5.48 29.75 7.42
CA ASP A 54 -4.13 29.97 7.94
C ASP A 54 -3.52 29.03 8.98
N VAL A 55 -2.45 28.36 8.53
CA VAL A 55 -1.44 27.59 9.29
C VAL A 55 -0.60 28.50 10.22
N LYS A 56 -1.16 29.60 10.75
CA LYS A 56 -0.42 30.58 11.55
C LYS A 56 -1.07 30.98 12.87
N GLU A 57 -2.18 30.35 13.26
CA GLU A 57 -2.84 30.60 14.54
C GLU A 57 -2.89 29.39 15.49
N ALA A 58 -2.46 28.20 15.03
CA ALA A 58 -2.32 27.02 15.88
C ALA A 58 -1.12 27.08 16.86
N GLU A 59 -0.18 28.01 16.67
CA GLU A 59 1.02 28.14 17.51
C GLU A 59 0.86 29.07 18.73
N ARG A 60 -0.30 29.74 18.92
CA ARG A 60 -0.47 30.69 20.04
C ARG A 60 -1.22 30.15 21.26
N LEU A 61 -1.70 28.90 21.26
CA LEU A 61 -2.44 28.31 22.39
C LEU A 61 -1.67 27.25 23.20
N ALA A 62 -0.38 27.03 22.92
CA ALA A 62 0.47 26.08 23.65
C ALA A 62 1.36 26.72 24.73
N ALA A 63 1.15 28.01 25.06
CA ALA A 63 2.03 28.77 25.94
C ALA A 63 1.28 29.40 27.12
N GLU A 64 0.49 28.63 27.87
CA GLU A 64 0.04 29.04 29.21
C GLU A 64 -0.43 27.84 30.05
N GLU A 65 0.50 27.01 30.53
CA GLU A 65 0.31 26.29 31.80
C GLU A 65 1.68 25.87 32.37
N ALA A 66 2.38 26.87 32.91
CA ALA A 66 3.55 26.66 33.74
C ALA A 66 3.14 26.54 35.21
N HIS A 67 3.83 25.62 35.93
CA HIS A 67 4.28 25.80 37.33
C HIS A 67 3.24 25.54 38.46
N LYS A 68 3.46 24.56 39.36
CA LYS A 68 4.34 24.67 40.57
C LYS A 68 4.60 23.29 41.28
N PRO A 69 5.53 23.22 42.27
CA PRO A 69 6.43 22.08 42.53
C PRO A 69 6.27 21.41 43.92
N SER A 70 7.03 20.34 44.18
CA SER A 70 7.41 19.92 45.53
C SER A 70 8.70 19.09 45.54
N GLU A 71 9.57 19.44 46.48
CA GLU A 71 10.97 19.06 46.66
C GLU A 71 11.17 17.67 47.32
N ARG A 72 12.39 17.10 47.23
CA ARG A 72 13.27 16.78 48.39
C ARG A 72 14.50 15.92 48.03
N GLY A 73 15.68 16.54 48.17
CA GLY A 73 16.95 15.99 48.72
C GLY A 73 17.71 14.94 47.91
N GLY A 74 19.01 15.04 47.61
CA GLY A 74 20.07 15.94 48.10
C GLY A 74 21.27 15.10 48.57
N SER A 75 22.38 15.17 47.83
CA SER A 75 23.76 15.20 48.35
C SER A 75 24.78 15.19 47.19
N GLU A 76 25.28 16.37 46.83
CA GLU A 76 26.68 16.55 46.39
C GLU A 76 27.60 16.54 47.65
N PRO A 77 28.93 16.38 47.52
CA PRO A 77 29.84 17.49 47.14
C PRO A 77 30.82 17.11 45.99
N GLU A 78 31.15 18.02 45.06
CA GLU A 78 32.28 19.01 45.05
C GLU A 78 33.67 18.31 45.15
N GLU A 79 34.75 18.61 44.43
CA GLU A 79 35.32 19.73 43.65
C GLU A 79 36.21 19.07 42.54
N ASP A 80 36.57 19.67 41.40
CA ASP A 80 37.71 20.58 41.30
C ASP A 80 37.72 21.27 39.93
N GLU A 81 37.91 22.58 40.00
CA GLU A 81 38.28 23.47 38.91
C GLU A 81 39.59 23.01 38.26
N ASP A 82 39.70 23.12 36.94
CA ASP A 82 40.86 23.81 36.37
C ASP A 82 40.53 24.34 34.97
N ARG A 83 40.61 25.67 34.90
CA ARG A 83 40.57 26.50 33.70
C ARG A 83 41.77 26.18 32.82
N ASP A 84 41.55 26.10 31.51
CA ASP A 84 42.48 26.64 30.51
C ASP A 84 41.79 26.78 29.15
N GLU A 85 41.26 27.98 28.89
CA GLU A 85 41.35 28.59 27.55
C GLU A 85 42.57 29.52 27.62
N PRO A 86 43.37 29.76 26.55
CA PRO A 86 42.80 30.30 25.32
C PRO A 86 43.60 30.09 23.98
N GLN A 87 42.99 30.61 22.91
CA GLN A 87 43.56 31.17 21.66
C GLN A 87 43.74 30.27 20.43
N ALA A 88 42.78 30.41 19.52
CA ALA A 88 42.95 30.91 18.16
C ALA A 88 44.31 30.66 17.48
N ALA A 89 44.32 29.75 16.51
CA ALA A 89 45.20 29.82 15.35
C ALA A 89 44.42 29.50 14.08
N LEU A 90 44.37 30.53 13.25
CA LEU A 90 43.93 30.63 11.88
C LEU A 90 44.79 29.71 10.98
N VAL A 91 44.20 28.77 10.22
CA VAL A 91 44.76 28.36 8.92
C VAL A 91 43.69 27.70 8.03
N GLU A 92 43.20 28.53 7.11
CA GLU A 92 42.98 28.30 5.67
C GLU A 92 42.26 27.02 5.19
N ALA A 93 41.14 27.27 4.53
CA ALA A 93 40.56 26.35 3.54
C ALA A 93 41.58 26.07 2.42
N PRO A 94 41.73 24.82 1.96
CA PRO A 94 42.21 24.59 0.61
C PRO A 94 41.05 24.81 -0.35
N GLU A 95 41.13 25.96 -1.01
CA GLU A 95 40.56 26.19 -2.32
C GLU A 95 41.18 25.21 -3.33
N ASP A 96 40.35 24.80 -4.27
CA ASP A 96 40.71 24.46 -5.65
C ASP A 96 41.69 23.30 -5.91
N ASN A 97 41.11 22.19 -6.37
CA ASN A 97 41.74 21.36 -7.36
C ASN A 97 40.71 20.99 -8.42
N THR A 98 40.38 21.96 -9.26
CA THR A 98 40.28 21.72 -10.70
C THR A 98 41.63 21.19 -11.19
N ALA A 99 41.78 19.87 -11.16
CA ALA A 99 42.61 19.19 -12.13
C ALA A 99 41.65 18.70 -13.22
N GLU A 100 41.58 19.49 -14.28
CA GLU A 100 41.24 19.03 -15.61
C GLU A 100 42.15 17.86 -15.95
N ASP A 101 41.66 16.63 -15.82
CA ASP A 101 42.21 15.53 -16.60
C ASP A 101 41.27 15.32 -17.79
N SER A 102 41.66 15.98 -18.88
CA SER A 102 41.15 15.71 -20.20
C SER A 102 41.49 14.26 -20.55
N ASN A 103 40.53 13.35 -20.41
CA ASN A 103 40.57 12.11 -21.19
C ASN A 103 39.61 12.25 -22.37
N SER A 104 40.18 12.76 -23.46
CA SER A 104 39.66 12.67 -24.81
C SER A 104 39.67 11.20 -25.25
N ASP A 105 38.59 10.82 -25.95
CA ASP A 105 38.39 9.55 -26.65
C ASP A 105 38.27 8.27 -25.80
N ASN A 106 37.06 8.02 -25.26
CA ASN A 106 36.54 6.65 -25.25
C ASN A 106 35.50 6.50 -26.37
N SER A 107 36.02 6.26 -27.57
CA SER A 107 35.25 6.04 -28.80
C SER A 107 34.50 4.69 -28.73
N LEU A 108 33.17 4.77 -28.71
CA LEU A 108 32.22 3.76 -29.20
C LEU A 108 32.15 2.39 -28.47
N GLY A 109 32.22 2.37 -27.14
CA GLY A 109 31.94 1.14 -26.36
C GLY A 109 31.28 1.33 -24.98
N GLU A 110 31.40 2.51 -24.36
CA GLU A 110 30.92 2.75 -22.98
C GLU A 110 29.44 3.19 -22.90
N SER A 111 28.90 3.75 -23.99
CA SER A 111 27.51 4.25 -24.03
C SER A 111 26.48 3.12 -23.95
N ASP A 112 26.80 1.95 -24.53
CA ASP A 112 25.82 0.90 -24.73
C ASP A 112 25.60 0.09 -23.45
N SER A 113 26.65 -0.15 -22.66
CA SER A 113 26.56 -0.78 -21.33
C SER A 113 25.80 0.09 -20.32
N VAL A 114 25.99 1.41 -20.33
CA VAL A 114 25.24 2.32 -19.45
C VAL A 114 23.76 2.34 -19.82
N LYS A 115 23.43 2.40 -21.12
CA LYS A 115 22.04 2.34 -21.60
C LYS A 115 21.36 1.03 -21.18
N ASP A 116 22.05 -0.10 -21.30
CA ASP A 116 21.51 -1.41 -20.93
C ASP A 116 21.23 -1.50 -19.42
N ILE A 117 22.13 -1.00 -18.58
CA ILE A 117 21.94 -0.95 -17.12
C ILE A 117 20.74 -0.06 -16.76
N LEU A 118 20.59 1.08 -17.43
CA LEU A 118 19.45 1.98 -17.19
C LEU A 118 18.12 1.36 -17.62
N ALA A 119 18.11 0.66 -18.77
CA ALA A 119 16.94 -0.07 -19.25
C ALA A 119 16.55 -1.19 -18.27
N GLU A 120 17.52 -1.95 -17.77
CA GLU A 120 17.29 -3.01 -16.78
C GLU A 120 16.75 -2.43 -15.46
N LYS A 121 17.36 -1.36 -14.93
CA LYS A 121 16.87 -0.67 -13.75
C LYS A 121 15.44 -0.15 -13.92
N ALA A 122 15.09 0.35 -15.11
CA ALA A 122 13.73 0.81 -15.40
C ALA A 122 12.72 -0.35 -15.37
N ARG A 123 13.09 -1.52 -15.92
CA ARG A 123 12.25 -2.74 -15.88
C ARG A 123 12.04 -3.24 -14.46
N VAL A 124 13.10 -3.28 -13.64
CA VAL A 124 13.00 -3.67 -12.23
C VAL A 124 12.09 -2.72 -11.46
N ARG A 125 12.24 -1.40 -11.63
CA ARG A 125 11.35 -0.40 -11.00
C ARG A 125 9.91 -0.57 -11.44
N GLU A 126 9.66 -0.84 -12.72
CA GLU A 126 8.32 -1.09 -13.23
C GLU A 126 7.72 -2.40 -12.69
N ALA A 127 8.52 -3.44 -12.56
CA ALA A 127 8.08 -4.68 -11.93
C ALA A 127 7.68 -4.45 -10.47
N ARG A 128 8.50 -3.71 -9.69
CA ARG A 128 8.17 -3.34 -8.31
C ARG A 128 6.85 -2.56 -8.19
N ARG A 129 6.56 -1.64 -9.12
CA ARG A 129 5.30 -0.89 -9.13
C ARG A 129 4.06 -1.73 -9.43
N ARG A 130 4.23 -2.86 -10.13
CA ARG A 130 3.13 -3.77 -10.48
C ARG A 130 2.87 -4.84 -9.41
N VAL A 131 3.65 -4.84 -8.33
CA VAL A 131 3.45 -5.72 -7.18
C VAL A 131 2.24 -5.28 -6.37
N SER A 132 1.38 -6.24 -6.06
CA SER A 132 0.25 -6.03 -5.16
C SER A 132 0.70 -6.20 -3.71
N ILE A 133 0.38 -5.22 -2.87
CA ILE A 133 0.76 -5.21 -1.46
C ILE A 133 -0.49 -5.04 -0.63
N THR A 134 -0.71 -5.96 0.31
CA THR A 134 -1.80 -5.91 1.29
C THR A 134 -1.21 -5.95 2.69
N LEU A 135 -1.52 -4.96 3.52
CA LEU A 135 -1.14 -4.86 4.92
C LEU A 135 -2.33 -5.24 5.79
N TYR A 136 -2.24 -6.37 6.49
CA TYR A 136 -3.17 -6.73 7.56
C TYR A 136 -2.65 -6.13 8.87
N ALA A 137 -3.45 -5.25 9.46
CA ALA A 137 -3.03 -4.39 10.55
C ALA A 137 -4.15 -4.16 11.58
N THR A 138 -3.80 -3.49 12.66
CA THR A 138 -4.76 -2.86 13.58
C THR A 138 -4.42 -1.38 13.74
N SER A 139 -5.42 -0.59 14.15
CA SER A 139 -5.28 0.87 14.32
C SER A 139 -4.25 1.27 15.39
N TRP A 140 -4.15 0.50 16.48
CA TRP A 140 -3.33 0.83 17.66
C TRP A 140 -1.91 0.23 17.64
N CYS A 141 -1.61 -0.72 16.75
CA CYS A 141 -0.33 -1.41 16.76
C CYS A 141 0.82 -0.52 16.26
N LYS A 142 1.84 -0.31 17.10
CA LYS A 142 3.04 0.47 16.78
C LYS A 142 3.78 -0.02 15.52
N TYR A 143 3.92 -1.34 15.35
CA TYR A 143 4.60 -1.91 14.19
C TYR A 143 3.77 -1.77 12.91
N CYS A 144 2.43 -1.82 13.01
CA CYS A 144 1.55 -1.50 11.89
C CYS A 144 1.70 -0.04 11.47
N ALA A 145 1.75 0.88 12.43
CA ALA A 145 1.99 2.30 12.15
C ALA A 145 3.37 2.54 11.48
N ALA A 146 4.40 1.80 11.89
CA ALA A 146 5.73 1.87 11.27
C ALA A 146 5.68 1.38 9.81
N ALA A 147 5.02 0.24 9.55
CA ALA A 147 4.81 -0.29 8.21
C ALA A 147 4.11 0.71 7.29
N ARG A 148 2.98 1.23 7.77
CA ARG A 148 2.16 2.23 7.07
C ARG A 148 2.95 3.48 6.73
N SER A 149 3.71 4.00 7.69
CA SER A 149 4.54 5.20 7.50
C SER A 149 5.67 4.95 6.51
N TYR A 150 6.31 3.78 6.57
CA TYR A 150 7.41 3.42 5.66
C TYR A 150 6.94 3.38 4.21
N MET A 151 5.82 2.70 3.95
CA MET A 151 5.26 2.57 2.61
C MET A 151 4.76 3.92 2.08
N LYS A 152 4.04 4.69 2.91
CA LYS A 152 3.57 6.04 2.52
C LYS A 152 4.71 7.00 2.22
N ALA A 153 5.78 6.99 3.02
CA ALA A 153 6.93 7.88 2.81
C ALA A 153 7.71 7.58 1.51
N ARG A 154 7.47 6.43 0.88
CA ARG A 154 8.12 5.98 -0.36
C ARG A 154 7.17 5.91 -1.55
N ASP A 155 5.96 6.43 -1.41
CA ASP A 155 4.91 6.36 -2.42
C ASP A 155 4.63 4.93 -2.89
N ILE A 156 4.76 3.96 -1.97
CA ILE A 156 4.42 2.57 -2.24
C ILE A 156 2.92 2.42 -2.04
N PHE A 157 2.21 2.00 -3.08
CA PHE A 157 0.80 1.69 -3.00
C PHE A 157 0.58 0.37 -2.28
N PHE A 158 -0.32 0.38 -1.30
CA PHE A 158 -0.75 -0.82 -0.59
C PHE A 158 -2.22 -0.67 -0.17
N ASP A 159 -2.85 -1.80 0.00
CA ASP A 159 -4.19 -1.90 0.57
C ASP A 159 -4.09 -2.25 2.06
N GLU A 160 -4.79 -1.53 2.93
CA GLU A 160 -4.77 -1.77 4.37
C GLU A 160 -6.07 -2.44 4.82
N ARG A 161 -5.91 -3.56 5.52
CA ARG A 161 -6.98 -4.40 6.03
C ARG A 161 -6.93 -4.37 7.56
N ASP A 162 -7.86 -3.64 8.16
CA ASP A 162 -8.01 -3.63 9.62
C ASP A 162 -8.71 -4.91 10.07
N VAL A 163 -7.96 -5.79 10.74
CA VAL A 163 -8.44 -7.12 11.16
C VAL A 163 -9.30 -7.08 12.42
N GLU A 164 -9.36 -5.95 13.13
CA GLU A 164 -10.27 -5.78 14.27
C GLU A 164 -11.60 -5.15 13.85
N ALA A 165 -11.59 -4.39 12.74
CA ALA A 165 -12.79 -3.77 12.20
C ALA A 165 -13.57 -4.68 11.24
N ASN A 166 -12.95 -5.74 10.70
CA ASN A 166 -13.58 -6.65 9.75
C ASN A 166 -13.15 -8.11 9.98
N GLU A 167 -14.13 -8.98 10.24
CA GLU A 167 -13.93 -10.41 10.49
C GLU A 167 -13.37 -11.16 9.28
N ASP A 168 -13.80 -10.82 8.05
CA ASP A 168 -13.26 -11.42 6.82
C ASP A 168 -11.74 -11.17 6.71
N TYR A 169 -11.29 -9.98 7.09
CA TYR A 169 -9.87 -9.62 7.06
C TYR A 169 -9.09 -10.34 8.16
N ALA A 170 -9.72 -10.62 9.31
CA ALA A 170 -9.14 -11.44 10.36
C ALA A 170 -8.93 -12.88 9.89
N GLU A 171 -9.93 -13.47 9.22
CA GLU A 171 -9.83 -14.81 8.64
C GLU A 171 -8.74 -14.89 7.57
N GLU A 172 -8.69 -13.92 6.66
CA GLU A 172 -7.62 -13.82 5.64
C GLU A 172 -6.24 -13.75 6.31
N ARG A 173 -6.08 -12.92 7.35
CA ARG A 173 -4.84 -12.82 8.13
C ARG A 173 -4.49 -14.15 8.78
N ASP A 174 -5.44 -14.82 9.42
CA ASP A 174 -5.22 -16.09 10.11
C ASP A 174 -4.83 -17.20 9.14
N ALA A 175 -5.38 -17.21 7.93
CA ALA A 175 -4.95 -18.13 6.88
C ALA A 175 -3.49 -17.91 6.45
N LEU A 176 -3.04 -16.66 6.37
CA LEU A 176 -1.67 -16.29 6.04
C LEU A 176 -0.71 -16.50 7.23
N ASN A 177 -1.21 -16.35 8.44
CA ASN A 177 -0.45 -16.47 9.67
C ASN A 177 -1.27 -17.14 10.79
N PRO A 178 -1.29 -18.49 10.83
CA PRO A 178 -2.10 -19.24 11.80
C PRO A 178 -1.69 -19.05 13.26
N SER A 179 -0.47 -18.57 13.50
CA SER A 179 -0.01 -18.17 14.84
C SER A 179 -0.57 -16.83 15.29
N GLY A 180 -1.31 -16.14 14.43
CA GLY A 180 -1.87 -14.81 14.67
C GLY A 180 -0.80 -13.72 14.71
N GLY A 181 -1.23 -12.53 15.15
CA GLY A 181 -0.38 -11.34 15.25
C GLY A 181 -0.47 -10.43 14.04
N VAL A 182 -0.02 -9.19 14.22
CA VAL A 182 0.03 -8.13 13.20
C VAL A 182 1.33 -7.33 13.37
N PRO A 183 1.87 -6.71 12.31
CA PRO A 183 1.36 -6.74 10.94
C PRO A 183 1.66 -8.05 10.22
N VAL A 184 0.84 -8.36 9.21
CA VAL A 184 1.16 -9.34 8.17
C VAL A 184 1.11 -8.60 6.84
N VAL A 185 2.17 -8.72 6.04
CA VAL A 185 2.25 -8.07 4.73
C VAL A 185 2.26 -9.15 3.66
N LYS A 186 1.24 -9.14 2.79
CA LYS A 186 1.19 -9.98 1.61
C LYS A 186 1.70 -9.18 0.42
N ILE A 187 2.70 -9.71 -0.27
CA ILE A 187 3.34 -9.12 -1.46
C ILE A 187 3.20 -10.16 -2.58
N ASP A 188 2.10 -10.06 -3.33
CA ASP A 188 1.62 -11.13 -4.22
C ASP A 188 1.55 -12.51 -3.55
N ASP A 189 2.39 -13.45 -4.01
CA ASP A 189 2.52 -14.80 -3.50
C ASP A 189 3.46 -14.89 -2.29
N GLN A 190 4.13 -13.80 -1.92
CA GLN A 190 4.99 -13.74 -0.75
C GLN A 190 4.22 -13.24 0.47
N VAL A 191 4.57 -13.76 1.65
CA VAL A 191 3.97 -13.37 2.92
C VAL A 191 5.07 -13.07 3.93
N MET A 192 5.06 -11.86 4.47
CA MET A 192 5.93 -11.42 5.55
C MET A 192 5.12 -11.31 6.84
N LYS A 193 5.62 -11.91 7.92
CA LYS A 193 5.01 -11.86 9.25
C LYS A 193 5.81 -10.91 10.14
N GLY A 194 5.11 -9.98 10.78
CA GLY A 194 5.76 -8.89 11.50
C GLY A 194 6.22 -7.78 10.56
N TRP A 195 6.95 -6.82 11.12
CA TRP A 195 7.51 -5.69 10.37
C TRP A 195 9.02 -5.65 10.54
N ASP A 196 9.71 -5.78 9.42
CA ASP A 196 11.12 -5.44 9.28
C ASP A 196 11.31 -4.78 7.91
N PRO A 197 11.85 -3.54 7.84
CA PRO A 197 11.94 -2.81 6.57
C PRO A 197 12.93 -3.43 5.59
N THR A 198 13.96 -4.15 6.08
CA THR A 198 14.94 -4.82 5.23
C THR A 198 14.29 -6.03 4.57
N LEU A 199 13.62 -6.86 5.37
CA LEU A 199 12.87 -8.02 4.89
C LEU A 199 11.76 -7.62 3.93
N PHE A 200 11.10 -6.47 4.16
CA PHE A 200 10.10 -5.93 3.25
C PHE A 200 10.69 -5.64 1.87
N GLU A 201 11.83 -4.95 1.80
CA GLU A 201 12.51 -4.63 0.54
C GLU A 201 12.97 -5.91 -0.19
N GLU A 202 13.57 -6.86 0.54
CA GLU A 202 13.98 -8.16 -0.01
C GLU A 202 12.77 -8.92 -0.58
N THR A 203 11.66 -8.92 0.13
CA THR A 203 10.43 -9.60 -0.30
C THR A 203 9.82 -8.93 -1.52
N LEU A 204 9.83 -7.59 -1.57
CA LEU A 204 9.37 -6.80 -2.71
C LEU A 204 10.22 -7.05 -3.95
N ASP A 205 11.55 -7.07 -3.81
CA ASP A 205 12.47 -7.34 -4.92
C ASP A 205 12.30 -8.78 -5.43
N LYS A 206 12.13 -9.75 -4.52
CA LYS A 206 11.83 -11.14 -4.89
C LYS A 206 10.51 -11.25 -5.67
N ALA A 207 9.45 -10.58 -5.21
CA ALA A 207 8.15 -10.58 -5.90
C ALA A 207 8.25 -9.89 -7.29
N ALA A 208 8.96 -8.78 -7.38
CA ALA A 208 9.23 -8.08 -8.63
C ALA A 208 10.03 -8.96 -9.62
N GLY A 209 11.07 -9.63 -9.13
CA GLY A 209 11.88 -10.57 -9.93
C GLY A 209 11.06 -11.75 -10.45
N ALA A 210 10.19 -12.32 -9.61
CA ALA A 210 9.28 -13.39 -10.02
C ALA A 210 8.33 -12.95 -11.15
N ARG A 211 7.84 -11.70 -11.11
CA ARG A 211 7.04 -11.14 -12.22
C ARG A 211 7.85 -10.93 -13.49
N LEU A 212 9.08 -10.45 -13.40
CA LEU A 212 9.93 -10.27 -14.58
C LEU A 212 10.19 -11.59 -15.30
N ALA A 213 10.36 -12.69 -14.55
CA ALA A 213 10.58 -14.02 -15.11
C ALA A 213 9.34 -14.63 -15.81
N GLN A 214 8.16 -14.04 -15.63
CA GLN A 214 6.88 -14.51 -16.20
C GLN A 214 6.44 -13.72 -17.44
N LEU A 215 7.20 -12.69 -17.85
CA LEU A 215 6.95 -11.85 -19.02
C LEU A 215 7.76 -12.34 -20.23
#